data_AF-A0A7X8W949-F1
#
_entry.id   AF-A0A7X8W949-F1
#
_cell.length_a   1.000
_cell.length_b   1.000
_cell.length_c   1.000
_cell.angle_alpha   90.00
_cell.angle_beta   90.00
_cell.angle_gamma   90.00
#
_symmetry.space_group_name_H-M   'P 1'
#
loop_
_entity.id
_entity.type
_entity.pdbx_description
1 polymer ?
#
loop_
_entity_poly.entity_id
_entity_poly.type
_entity_poly.pdbx_seq_one_letter_code
_entity_poly.pdbx_strand_id
1 'polypeptide(L)'
;MDIYHCCTIANILIQNANKSTNGNATRSILINVIVILILILINGFFSASEMAIVTLNETKLRANAADGDKIAQRLLPFIDNQGSFLATVQVGVTFAGFLSSAFGANQITPYVYQYFDPSGNKSFLQPILMIVITLIISYFSLVLGELVPKQIGMRNPEAFAKKFVSLLRGWDLFVRPFAIFLNASARVVCKMIGINIDKNSNPITEEEILLMTRASGESGEIQTEEAKMIYNVFELNDTEVSEIMTPSTAMISL
;
A
#
# COMPACT_ATOMS: atom_id res chain seq x y z
N MET A 1 11.68 -62.79 -35.09
CA MET A 1 10.73 -61.86 -34.45
C MET A 1 11.57 -60.87 -33.67
N ASP A 2 11.84 -59.74 -34.32
CA ASP A 2 13.13 -59.06 -34.19
C ASP A 2 13.21 -58.11 -33.00
N ILE A 3 14.36 -58.14 -32.30
CA ILE A 3 14.73 -57.28 -31.17
C ILE A 3 14.55 -55.78 -31.51
N TYR A 4 14.69 -55.41 -32.78
CA TYR A 4 14.46 -54.05 -33.28
C TYR A 4 13.00 -53.59 -33.14
N HIS A 5 12.02 -54.48 -33.30
CA HIS A 5 10.60 -54.12 -33.20
C HIS A 5 10.17 -53.83 -31.76
N CYS A 6 10.77 -54.51 -30.78
CA CYS A 6 10.51 -54.28 -29.36
C CYS A 6 11.05 -52.90 -28.90
N CYS A 7 12.22 -52.50 -29.42
CA CYS A 7 12.85 -51.21 -29.09
C CYS A 7 12.05 -50.02 -29.67
N THR A 8 11.51 -50.15 -30.89
CA THR A 8 10.66 -49.12 -31.51
C THR A 8 9.35 -48.92 -30.75
N ILE A 9 8.70 -49.99 -30.30
CA ILE A 9 7.45 -49.92 -29.53
C ILE A 9 7.70 -49.30 -28.14
N ALA A 10 8.81 -49.65 -27.47
CA ALA A 10 9.19 -49.03 -26.20
C ALA A 10 9.42 -47.51 -26.34
N ASN A 11 10.10 -47.06 -27.41
CA ASN A 11 10.35 -45.64 -27.64
C ASN A 11 9.07 -44.85 -27.97
N ILE A 12 8.12 -45.46 -28.71
CA ILE A 12 6.81 -44.86 -29.00
C ILE A 12 5.95 -44.78 -27.74
N LEU A 13 5.98 -45.79 -26.87
CA LEU A 13 5.27 -45.77 -25.58
C LEU A 13 5.86 -44.74 -24.62
N ILE A 14 7.18 -44.58 -24.57
CA ILE A 14 7.86 -43.54 -23.78
C ILE A 14 7.55 -42.15 -24.34
N GLN A 15 7.54 -41.95 -25.67
CA GLN A 15 7.15 -40.67 -26.26
C GLN A 15 5.69 -40.33 -26.01
N ASN A 16 4.77 -41.30 -26.10
CA ASN A 16 3.35 -41.07 -25.82
C ASN A 16 3.08 -40.83 -24.33
N ALA A 17 3.80 -41.50 -23.43
CA ALA A 17 3.76 -41.22 -22.00
C ALA A 17 4.29 -39.80 -21.71
N ASN A 18 5.44 -39.41 -22.26
CA ASN A 18 5.98 -38.05 -22.09
C ASN A 18 5.05 -36.96 -22.67
N LYS A 19 4.35 -37.24 -23.77
CA LYS A 19 3.39 -36.31 -24.38
C LYS A 19 2.11 -36.14 -23.54
N SER A 20 1.63 -37.22 -22.92
CA SER A 20 0.49 -37.20 -21.98
C SER A 20 0.84 -36.51 -20.65
N THR A 21 2.03 -36.78 -20.10
CA THR A 21 2.53 -36.13 -18.88
C THR A 21 2.84 -34.65 -19.11
N ASN A 22 3.39 -34.26 -20.26
CA ASN A 22 3.60 -32.84 -20.62
C ASN A 22 2.30 -32.06 -20.84
N GLY A 23 1.24 -32.70 -21.33
CA GLY A 23 -0.08 -32.07 -21.47
C GLY A 23 -0.70 -31.71 -20.13
N ASN A 24 -0.58 -32.61 -19.14
CA ASN A 24 -1.06 -32.38 -17.78
C ASN A 24 -0.16 -31.41 -16.99
N ALA A 25 1.16 -31.48 -17.18
CA ALA A 25 2.14 -30.60 -16.56
C ALA A 25 2.04 -29.15 -17.08
N THR A 26 1.86 -28.95 -18.39
CA THR A 26 1.65 -27.60 -18.95
C THR A 26 0.35 -26.98 -18.43
N ARG A 27 -0.71 -27.80 -18.28
CA ARG A 27 -2.00 -27.34 -17.75
C ARG A 27 -1.92 -26.98 -16.27
N SER A 28 -1.18 -27.74 -15.45
CA SER A 28 -0.97 -27.41 -14.04
C SER A 28 -0.12 -26.14 -13.86
N ILE A 29 0.95 -25.97 -14.65
CA ILE A 29 1.75 -24.74 -14.65
C ILE A 29 0.89 -23.52 -15.01
N LEU A 30 0.07 -23.62 -16.06
CA LEU A 30 -0.79 -22.53 -16.48
C LEU A 30 -1.77 -22.12 -15.38
N ILE A 31 -2.41 -23.09 -14.71
CA ILE A 31 -3.29 -22.83 -13.58
C ILE A 31 -2.53 -22.15 -12.44
N ASN A 32 -1.34 -22.64 -12.09
CA ASN A 32 -0.51 -22.04 -11.05
C ASN A 32 -0.14 -20.58 -11.37
N VAL A 33 0.27 -20.31 -12.61
CA VAL A 33 0.60 -18.94 -13.07
C VAL A 33 -0.63 -18.02 -13.02
N ILE A 34 -1.81 -18.50 -13.43
CA ILE A 34 -3.05 -17.73 -13.33
C ILE A 34 -3.38 -17.41 -11.88
N VAL A 35 -3.24 -18.39 -10.96
CA VAL A 35 -3.48 -18.18 -9.53
C VAL A 35 -2.53 -17.14 -8.96
N ILE A 36 -1.24 -17.20 -9.27
CA ILE A 36 -0.24 -16.20 -8.86
C ILE A 36 -0.60 -14.83 -9.42
N LEU A 37 -0.98 -14.75 -10.69
CA LEU A 37 -1.34 -13.48 -11.32
C LEU A 37 -2.58 -12.85 -10.66
N ILE A 38 -3.59 -13.67 -10.33
CA ILE A 38 -4.76 -13.21 -9.57
C ILE A 38 -4.35 -12.72 -8.18
N LEU A 39 -3.50 -13.45 -7.46
CA LEU A 39 -2.99 -13.04 -6.15
C LEU A 39 -2.22 -11.71 -6.21
N ILE A 40 -1.39 -11.51 -7.25
CA ILE A 40 -0.68 -10.24 -7.48
C ILE A 40 -1.66 -9.10 -7.75
N LEU A 41 -2.72 -9.33 -8.55
CA LEU A 41 -3.75 -8.32 -8.82
C LEU A 41 -4.56 -7.96 -7.56
N ILE A 42 -4.90 -8.95 -6.74
CA ILE A 42 -5.56 -8.72 -5.45
C ILE A 42 -4.65 -7.91 -4.52
N ASN A 43 -3.36 -8.28 -4.44
CA ASN A 43 -2.37 -7.51 -3.70
C ASN A 43 -2.32 -6.05 -4.18
N GLY A 44 -2.24 -5.86 -5.50
CA GLY A 44 -2.21 -4.55 -6.13
C GLY A 44 -3.47 -3.73 -5.85
N PHE A 45 -4.64 -4.36 -5.86
CA PHE A 45 -5.88 -3.69 -5.49
C PHE A 45 -5.84 -3.15 -4.06
N PHE A 46 -5.42 -3.96 -3.09
CA PHE A 46 -5.29 -3.52 -1.70
C PHE A 46 -4.24 -2.42 -1.56
N SER A 47 -3.09 -2.58 -2.20
CA SER A 47 -1.99 -1.61 -2.19
C SER A 47 -2.37 -0.25 -2.81
N ALA A 48 -3.11 -0.25 -3.92
CA ALA A 48 -3.66 0.96 -4.51
C ALA A 48 -4.70 1.62 -3.62
N SER A 49 -5.54 0.82 -2.96
CA SER A 49 -6.59 1.31 -2.05
C SER A 49 -6.01 1.98 -0.81
N GLU A 50 -5.00 1.35 -0.21
CA GLU A 50 -4.21 1.90 0.90
C GLU A 50 -3.75 3.32 0.55
N MET A 51 -3.01 3.43 -0.56
CA MET A 51 -2.39 4.70 -0.93
C MET A 51 -3.40 5.73 -1.43
N ALA A 52 -4.50 5.30 -2.06
CA ALA A 52 -5.59 6.19 -2.42
C ALA A 52 -6.20 6.85 -1.17
N ILE A 53 -6.52 6.08 -0.13
CA ILE A 53 -7.09 6.61 1.12
C ILE A 53 -6.10 7.51 1.85
N VAL A 54 -4.83 7.14 1.92
CA VAL A 54 -3.77 7.97 2.53
C VAL A 54 -3.63 9.33 1.85
N THR A 55 -3.84 9.38 0.53
CA THR A 55 -3.66 10.60 -0.27
C THR A 55 -4.94 11.45 -0.36
N LEU A 56 -6.08 11.01 0.20
CA LEU A 56 -7.32 11.78 0.15
C LEU A 56 -7.21 13.08 0.97
N ASN A 57 -7.69 14.18 0.39
CA ASN A 57 -7.83 15.44 1.12
C ASN A 57 -9.07 15.37 2.03
N GLU A 58 -8.83 15.28 3.34
CA GLU A 58 -9.87 15.17 4.36
C GLU A 58 -10.85 16.35 4.32
N THR A 59 -10.35 17.59 4.24
CA THR A 59 -11.17 18.81 4.24
C THR A 59 -12.16 18.82 3.08
N LYS A 60 -11.69 18.50 1.87
CA LYS A 60 -12.53 18.43 0.67
C LYS A 60 -13.53 17.28 0.76
N LEU A 61 -13.13 16.14 1.32
CA LEU A 61 -14.02 14.99 1.51
C LEU A 61 -15.15 15.30 2.50
N ARG A 62 -14.83 15.98 3.61
CA ARG A 62 -15.82 16.43 4.61
C ARG A 62 -16.80 17.44 4.01
N ALA A 63 -16.33 18.39 3.22
CA ALA A 63 -17.19 19.34 2.51
C ALA A 63 -18.17 18.60 1.57
N ASN A 64 -17.67 17.70 0.71
CA ASN A 64 -18.51 16.90 -0.18
C ASN A 64 -19.55 16.04 0.58
N ALA A 65 -19.19 15.51 1.74
CA ALA A 65 -20.09 14.72 2.57
C ALA A 65 -21.21 15.58 3.21
N ALA A 66 -20.89 16.83 3.58
CA ALA A 66 -21.85 17.82 4.05
C ALA A 66 -22.83 18.25 2.94
N ASP A 67 -22.33 18.38 1.71
CA ASP A 67 -23.13 18.67 0.51
C ASP A 67 -24.02 17.48 0.05
N GLY A 68 -23.97 16.35 0.76
CA GLY A 68 -24.86 15.20 0.54
C GLY A 68 -24.28 14.09 -0.35
N ASP A 69 -22.97 14.12 -0.68
CA ASP A 69 -22.33 13.00 -1.39
C ASP A 69 -22.29 11.76 -0.50
N LYS A 70 -23.19 10.81 -0.78
CA LYS A 70 -23.30 9.52 -0.09
C LYS A 70 -22.02 8.69 -0.15
N ILE A 71 -21.20 8.86 -1.19
CA ILE A 71 -19.93 8.15 -1.33
C ILE A 71 -18.88 8.77 -0.40
N ALA A 72 -18.83 10.11 -0.35
CA ALA A 72 -17.96 10.82 0.59
C ALA A 72 -18.29 10.45 2.05
N GLN A 73 -19.58 10.39 2.41
CA GLN A 73 -20.04 9.94 3.73
C GLN A 73 -19.59 8.50 4.08
N ARG A 74 -19.48 7.61 3.08
CA ARG A 74 -18.98 6.25 3.28
C ARG A 74 -17.46 6.17 3.40
N LEU A 75 -16.74 7.18 2.90
CA LEU A 75 -15.29 7.25 2.98
C LEU A 75 -14.80 7.84 4.30
N LEU A 76 -15.57 8.75 4.91
CA LEU A 76 -15.21 9.39 6.19
C LEU A 76 -14.78 8.42 7.28
N PRO A 77 -15.46 7.27 7.54
CA PRO A 77 -15.03 6.34 8.58
C PRO A 77 -13.62 5.76 8.36
N PHE A 78 -13.16 5.65 7.11
CA PHE A 78 -11.81 5.18 6.79
C PHE A 78 -10.76 6.25 7.05
N ILE A 79 -11.13 7.54 6.98
CA ILE A 79 -10.25 8.66 7.33
C ILE A 79 -10.23 8.86 8.84
N ASP A 80 -11.41 8.89 9.48
CA ASP A 80 -11.56 9.04 10.93
C ASP A 80 -10.83 7.94 11.72
N ASN A 81 -10.75 6.73 11.16
CA ASN A 81 -10.04 5.60 11.74
C ASN A 81 -9.00 5.00 10.79
N GLN A 82 -8.18 5.88 10.20
CA GLN A 82 -7.16 5.51 9.22
C GLN A 82 -6.20 4.43 9.74
N GLY A 83 -5.80 4.49 11.01
CA GLY A 83 -4.92 3.46 11.60
C GLY A 83 -5.53 2.05 11.57
N SER A 84 -6.81 1.89 11.90
CA SER A 84 -7.47 0.58 11.83
C SER A 84 -7.64 0.09 10.40
N PHE A 85 -7.97 0.99 9.47
CA PHE A 85 -8.10 0.66 8.05
C PHE A 85 -6.76 0.26 7.42
N LEU A 86 -5.70 1.02 7.72
CA LEU A 86 -4.36 0.69 7.24
C LEU A 86 -3.95 -0.69 7.76
N ALA A 87 -4.21 -1.00 9.03
CA ALA A 87 -3.95 -2.33 9.56
C ALA A 87 -4.73 -3.45 8.83
N THR A 88 -6.03 -3.25 8.51
CA THR A 88 -6.83 -4.27 7.80
C THR A 88 -6.35 -4.49 6.37
N VAL A 89 -5.96 -3.43 5.67
CA VAL A 89 -5.46 -3.52 4.29
C VAL A 89 -4.03 -4.07 4.25
N GLN A 90 -3.15 -3.67 5.17
CA GLN A 90 -1.78 -4.18 5.30
C GLN A 90 -1.75 -5.70 5.47
N VAL A 91 -2.69 -6.23 6.25
CA VAL A 91 -2.87 -7.69 6.40
C VAL A 91 -3.15 -8.32 5.03
N GLY A 92 -4.08 -7.77 4.26
CA GLY A 92 -4.40 -8.25 2.91
C GLY A 92 -3.18 -8.23 1.98
N VAL A 93 -2.45 -7.12 1.96
CA VAL A 93 -1.21 -6.95 1.15
C VAL A 93 -0.18 -8.01 1.55
N THR A 94 0.08 -8.16 2.84
CA THR A 94 1.08 -9.09 3.37
C THR A 94 0.72 -10.54 3.04
N PHE A 95 -0.52 -10.94 3.28
CA PHE A 95 -0.99 -12.30 3.00
C PHE A 95 -0.95 -12.60 1.49
N ALA A 96 -1.45 -11.69 0.65
CA ALA A 96 -1.45 -11.88 -0.79
C ALA A 96 -0.02 -11.93 -1.36
N GLY A 97 0.88 -11.05 -0.91
CA GLY A 97 2.28 -11.04 -1.31
C GLY A 97 3.03 -12.30 -0.88
N PHE A 98 2.86 -12.72 0.38
CA PHE A 98 3.47 -13.95 0.89
C PHE A 98 2.97 -15.20 0.14
N LEU A 99 1.65 -15.32 -0.05
CA LEU A 99 1.06 -16.44 -0.79
C LEU A 99 1.52 -16.45 -2.24
N SER A 100 1.52 -15.32 -2.94
CA SER A 100 2.05 -15.22 -4.32
C SER A 100 3.48 -15.71 -4.43
N SER A 101 4.37 -15.23 -3.56
CA SER A 101 5.80 -15.56 -3.61
C SER A 101 6.05 -17.02 -3.23
N ALA A 102 5.50 -17.47 -2.10
CA ALA A 102 5.68 -18.84 -1.62
C ALA A 102 5.03 -19.88 -2.55
N PHE A 103 3.81 -19.63 -3.02
CA PHE A 103 3.13 -20.52 -3.96
C PHE A 103 3.85 -20.51 -5.32
N GLY A 104 4.27 -19.34 -5.80
CA GLY A 104 5.00 -19.24 -7.06
C GLY A 104 6.31 -20.01 -7.07
N ALA A 105 7.11 -19.86 -6.02
CA ALA A 105 8.36 -20.61 -5.90
C ALA A 105 8.12 -22.12 -5.82
N ASN A 106 7.29 -22.59 -4.90
CA ASN A 106 7.05 -24.02 -4.69
C ASN A 106 6.48 -24.72 -5.93
N GLN A 107 5.62 -24.04 -6.68
CA GLN A 107 4.98 -24.63 -7.84
C GLN A 107 5.83 -24.55 -9.10
N ILE A 108 6.76 -23.59 -9.23
CA ILE A 108 7.56 -23.41 -10.45
C ILE A 108 8.93 -24.09 -10.34
N THR A 109 9.54 -24.08 -9.16
CA THR A 109 10.88 -24.65 -8.95
C THR A 109 11.04 -26.11 -9.39
N PRO A 110 10.10 -27.04 -9.15
CA PRO A 110 10.25 -28.43 -9.58
C PRO A 110 10.38 -28.60 -11.10
N TYR A 111 9.61 -27.81 -11.87
CA TYR A 111 9.66 -27.87 -13.34
C TYR A 111 10.96 -27.30 -13.88
N VAL A 112 11.45 -26.20 -13.29
CA VAL A 112 12.74 -25.62 -13.67
C VAL A 112 13.89 -26.55 -13.27
N TYR A 113 13.82 -27.17 -12.09
CA TYR A 113 14.82 -28.14 -11.64
C TYR A 113 14.90 -29.34 -12.61
N GLN A 114 13.76 -29.91 -13.00
CA GLN A 114 13.73 -31.04 -13.95
C GLN A 114 14.32 -30.66 -15.33
N TYR A 115 14.19 -29.40 -15.73
CA TYR A 115 14.81 -28.91 -16.98
C TYR A 115 16.33 -28.77 -16.88
N PHE A 116 16.84 -28.30 -15.74
CA PHE A 116 18.28 -28.07 -15.53
C PHE A 116 19.07 -29.29 -15.05
N ASP A 117 18.43 -30.23 -14.36
CA ASP A 117 19.02 -31.49 -13.91
C ASP A 117 18.05 -32.68 -14.12
N PRO A 118 17.80 -33.08 -15.38
CA PRO A 118 16.87 -34.17 -15.71
C PRO A 118 17.32 -35.52 -15.16
N SER A 119 18.61 -35.68 -14.82
CA SER A 119 19.18 -36.88 -14.21
C SER A 119 19.07 -36.92 -12.68
N GLY A 120 18.68 -35.81 -12.04
CA GLY A 120 18.46 -35.73 -10.58
C GLY A 120 19.71 -35.93 -9.71
N ASN A 121 20.91 -35.85 -10.29
CA ASN A 121 22.17 -36.13 -9.59
C ASN A 121 22.68 -34.93 -8.75
N LYS A 122 22.14 -33.73 -8.95
CA LYS A 122 22.60 -32.49 -8.31
C LYS A 122 21.60 -32.01 -7.27
N SER A 123 21.53 -32.71 -6.13
CA SER A 123 20.63 -32.36 -5.02
C SER A 123 20.84 -30.94 -4.46
N PHE A 124 22.03 -30.36 -4.60
CA PHE A 124 22.31 -28.98 -4.17
C PHE A 124 21.68 -27.90 -5.08
N LEU A 125 21.31 -28.27 -6.32
CA LEU A 125 20.78 -27.32 -7.30
C LEU A 125 19.33 -26.93 -7.01
N GLN A 126 18.55 -27.82 -6.39
CA GLN A 126 17.15 -27.57 -6.05
C GLN A 126 16.95 -26.39 -5.09
N PRO A 127 17.61 -26.30 -3.92
CA PRO A 127 17.44 -25.15 -3.02
C PRO A 127 17.96 -23.84 -3.63
N ILE A 128 19.03 -23.90 -4.44
CA ILE A 128 19.56 -22.72 -5.14
C ILE A 128 18.54 -22.19 -6.14
N LEU A 129 17.97 -23.06 -6.99
CA LEU A 129 16.93 -22.69 -7.94
C LEU A 129 15.68 -22.19 -7.23
N MET A 130 15.31 -22.77 -6.08
CA MET A 130 14.20 -22.29 -5.26
C MET A 130 14.42 -20.84 -4.84
N ILE A 131 15.59 -20.51 -4.29
CA ILE A 131 15.93 -19.14 -3.86
C ILE A 131 15.91 -18.17 -5.05
N VAL A 132 16.56 -18.52 -6.17
CA VAL A 132 16.63 -17.67 -7.36
C VAL A 132 15.23 -17.40 -7.94
N ILE A 133 14.39 -18.43 -8.08
CA ILE A 133 13.03 -18.29 -8.59
C ILE A 133 12.18 -17.46 -7.62
N THR A 134 12.31 -17.69 -6.32
CA THR A 134 11.62 -16.89 -5.29
C THR A 134 11.98 -15.42 -5.41
N LEU A 135 13.27 -15.08 -5.57
CA LEU A 135 13.71 -13.69 -5.74
C LEU A 135 13.14 -13.04 -7.00
N ILE A 136 13.15 -13.76 -8.12
CA ILE A 136 12.59 -13.27 -9.39
C ILE A 136 11.08 -13.01 -9.24
N ILE A 137 10.32 -14.00 -8.73
CA ILE A 137 8.87 -13.87 -8.54
C ILE A 137 8.57 -12.75 -7.53
N SER A 138 9.33 -12.66 -6.44
CA SER A 138 9.14 -11.62 -5.43
C SER A 138 9.37 -10.23 -6.02
N TYR A 139 10.39 -10.04 -6.86
CA TYR A 139 10.63 -8.77 -7.54
C TYR A 139 9.42 -8.36 -8.40
N PHE A 140 8.93 -9.25 -9.27
CA PHE A 140 7.77 -8.95 -10.10
C PHE A 140 6.49 -8.74 -9.27
N SER A 141 6.29 -9.55 -8.23
CA SER A 141 5.14 -9.41 -7.32
C SER A 141 5.18 -8.10 -6.54
N LEU A 142 6.35 -7.63 -6.13
CA LEU A 142 6.51 -6.35 -5.42
C LEU A 142 6.30 -5.17 -6.38
N VAL A 143 6.89 -5.23 -7.58
CA VAL A 143 6.72 -4.15 -8.57
C VAL A 143 5.28 -4.05 -9.05
N LEU A 144 4.70 -5.16 -9.50
CA LEU A 144 3.36 -5.17 -10.11
C LEU A 144 2.22 -5.22 -9.08
N GLY A 145 2.46 -5.86 -7.94
CA GLY A 145 1.46 -6.03 -6.89
C GLY A 145 1.53 -4.98 -5.79
N GLU A 146 2.56 -4.13 -5.74
CA GLU A 146 2.65 -3.11 -4.70
C GLU A 146 3.07 -1.73 -5.24
N LEU A 147 4.26 -1.60 -5.82
CA LEU A 147 4.81 -0.30 -6.21
C LEU A 147 3.99 0.40 -7.31
N VAL A 148 3.71 -0.28 -8.41
CA VAL A 148 2.93 0.28 -9.52
C VAL A 148 1.49 0.62 -9.07
N PRO A 149 0.77 -0.27 -8.37
CA PRO A 149 -0.56 0.04 -7.86
C PRO A 149 -0.60 1.22 -6.88
N LYS A 150 0.39 1.37 -5.99
CA LYS A 150 0.48 2.55 -5.11
C LYS A 150 0.54 3.84 -5.92
N GLN A 151 1.37 3.88 -6.96
CA GLN A 151 1.46 5.04 -7.85
C GLN A 151 0.15 5.34 -8.60
N ILE A 152 -0.59 4.29 -8.99
CA ILE A 152 -1.91 4.44 -9.60
C ILE A 152 -2.91 5.03 -8.59
N GLY A 153 -2.91 4.52 -7.35
CA GLY A 153 -3.78 5.02 -6.27
C GLY A 153 -3.53 6.49 -5.93
N MET A 154 -2.26 6.93 -5.92
CA MET A 154 -1.88 8.32 -5.63
C MET A 154 -2.30 9.32 -6.70
N ARG A 155 -2.33 8.91 -7.98
CA ARG A 155 -2.59 9.85 -9.08
C ARG A 155 -4.02 10.39 -9.09
N ASN A 156 -4.99 9.58 -8.69
CA ASN A 156 -6.39 10.00 -8.66
C ASN A 156 -7.14 9.33 -7.49
N PRO A 157 -6.81 9.73 -6.25
CA PRO A 157 -7.27 9.04 -5.04
C PRO A 157 -8.78 9.14 -4.88
N GLU A 158 -9.39 10.28 -5.23
CA GLU A 158 -10.84 10.47 -5.16
C GLU A 158 -11.59 9.51 -6.07
N ALA A 159 -11.23 9.44 -7.36
CA ALA A 159 -11.90 8.56 -8.30
C ALA A 159 -11.75 7.09 -7.91
N PHE A 160 -10.56 6.69 -7.48
CA PHE A 160 -10.28 5.33 -7.05
C PHE A 160 -11.08 4.96 -5.79
N ALA A 161 -10.99 5.78 -4.74
CA ALA A 161 -11.69 5.56 -3.48
C ALA A 161 -13.21 5.51 -3.68
N LYS A 162 -13.78 6.46 -4.45
CA LYS A 162 -15.22 6.47 -4.74
C LYS A 162 -15.69 5.22 -5.47
N LYS A 163 -14.89 4.70 -6.41
CA LYS A 163 -15.22 3.49 -7.18
C LYS A 163 -15.19 2.23 -6.33
N PHE A 164 -14.24 2.12 -5.41
CA PHE A 164 -13.97 0.87 -4.67
C PHE A 164 -14.42 0.88 -3.21
N VAL A 165 -14.98 1.99 -2.70
CA VAL A 165 -15.43 2.12 -1.30
C VAL A 165 -16.31 0.97 -0.82
N SER A 166 -17.21 0.46 -1.68
CA SER A 166 -18.13 -0.61 -1.31
C SER A 166 -17.41 -1.93 -1.08
N LEU A 167 -16.41 -2.23 -1.92
CA LEU A 167 -15.61 -3.45 -1.80
C LEU A 167 -14.70 -3.37 -0.57
N LEU A 168 -14.10 -2.20 -0.34
CA LEU A 168 -13.26 -1.93 0.83
C LEU A 168 -14.04 -2.07 2.14
N ARG A 169 -15.30 -1.61 2.18
CA ARG A 169 -16.14 -1.77 3.37
C ARG A 169 -16.47 -3.22 3.68
N GLY A 170 -16.67 -4.04 2.65
CA GLY A 170 -16.88 -5.49 2.83
C GLY A 170 -15.63 -6.17 3.40
N TRP A 171 -14.46 -5.84 2.84
CA TRP A 171 -13.18 -6.34 3.34
C TRP A 171 -12.89 -5.91 4.77
N ASP A 172 -13.05 -4.61 5.06
CA ASP A 172 -12.81 -4.04 6.36
C ASP A 172 -13.66 -4.73 7.41
N LEU A 173 -14.96 -4.94 7.16
CA LEU A 173 -15.86 -5.65 8.08
C LEU A 173 -15.41 -7.10 8.35
N PHE A 174 -14.93 -7.80 7.32
CA PHE A 174 -14.46 -9.18 7.43
C PHE A 174 -13.16 -9.30 8.23
N VAL A 175 -12.20 -8.40 8.00
CA VAL A 175 -10.87 -8.45 8.64
C VAL A 175 -10.84 -7.69 9.97
N ARG A 176 -11.82 -6.83 10.25
CA ARG A 176 -11.94 -6.03 11.48
C ARG A 176 -11.63 -6.79 12.78
N PRO A 177 -12.22 -7.98 13.06
CA PRO A 177 -11.92 -8.68 14.31
C PRO A 177 -10.43 -9.03 14.45
N PHE A 178 -9.79 -9.41 13.35
CA PHE A 178 -8.37 -9.72 13.31
C PHE A 178 -7.51 -8.45 13.44
N ALA A 179 -7.90 -7.36 12.77
CA ALA A 179 -7.17 -6.09 12.88
C ALA A 179 -7.27 -5.45 14.26
N ILE A 180 -8.38 -5.61 14.98
CA ILE A 180 -8.49 -5.18 16.38
C ILE A 180 -7.45 -5.89 17.24
N PHE A 181 -7.30 -7.21 17.05
CA PHE A 181 -6.30 -8.01 17.77
C PHE A 181 -4.86 -7.57 17.46
N LEU A 182 -4.55 -7.32 16.19
CA LEU A 182 -3.24 -6.82 15.77
C LEU A 182 -2.97 -5.41 16.32
N ASN A 183 -3.94 -4.49 16.23
CA ASN A 183 -3.81 -3.15 16.80
C ASN A 183 -3.67 -3.17 18.32
N ALA A 184 -4.32 -4.11 19.01
CA ALA A 184 -4.11 -4.32 20.44
C ALA A 184 -2.67 -4.77 20.73
N SER A 185 -2.17 -5.73 19.96
CA SER A 185 -0.78 -6.22 20.06
C SER A 185 0.23 -5.09 19.81
N ALA A 186 0.05 -4.30 18.75
CA ALA A 186 0.88 -3.15 18.43
C ALA A 186 0.86 -2.11 19.56
N ARG A 187 -0.33 -1.79 20.10
CA ARG A 187 -0.45 -0.86 21.23
C ARG A 187 0.27 -1.33 22.49
N VAL A 188 0.23 -2.63 22.79
CA VAL A 188 0.98 -3.19 23.92
C VAL A 188 2.48 -2.99 23.72
N VAL A 189 3.01 -3.30 22.53
CA VAL A 189 4.43 -3.12 22.22
C VAL A 189 4.82 -1.64 22.28
N CYS A 190 4.05 -0.74 21.68
CA CYS A 190 4.32 0.70 21.75
C CYS A 190 4.29 1.23 23.18
N LYS A 191 3.34 0.77 24.01
CA LYS A 191 3.28 1.14 25.43
C LYS A 191 4.51 0.64 26.19
N MET A 192 5.03 -0.55 25.87
CA MET A 192 6.28 -1.07 26.46
C MET A 192 7.50 -0.23 26.07
N ILE A 193 7.52 0.33 24.85
CA ILE A 193 8.60 1.20 24.35
C ILE A 193 8.40 2.67 24.81
N GLY A 194 7.25 3.00 25.41
CA GLY A 194 6.92 4.35 25.88
C GLY A 194 6.30 5.27 24.82
N ILE A 195 5.86 4.73 23.68
CA ILE A 195 5.18 5.47 22.61
C ILE A 195 3.67 5.53 22.90
N ASN A 196 3.13 6.74 22.93
CA ASN A 196 1.71 6.98 23.19
C ASN A 196 0.94 7.22 21.88
N ILE A 197 0.21 6.20 21.42
CA ILE A 197 -0.46 6.20 20.10
C ILE A 197 -1.75 7.04 20.09
N ASP A 198 -2.33 7.33 21.25
CA ASP A 198 -3.64 8.00 21.34
C ASP A 198 -3.55 9.54 21.25
N LYS A 199 -2.35 10.12 21.09
CA LYS A 199 -2.14 11.57 20.94
C LYS A 199 -2.04 11.98 19.47
N ASN A 200 -3.14 11.88 18.72
CA ASN A 200 -3.27 12.47 17.38
C ASN A 200 -3.79 13.92 17.41
N SER A 201 -3.23 14.73 18.30
CA SER A 201 -3.36 16.17 18.21
C SER A 201 -2.07 16.77 18.75
N ASN A 202 -1.06 16.93 17.87
CA ASN A 202 -0.23 18.11 18.05
C ASN A 202 -1.15 19.28 17.65
N PRO A 203 -1.67 20.07 18.60
CA PRO A 203 -2.34 21.30 18.22
C PRO A 203 -1.33 22.10 17.39
N ILE A 204 -1.74 22.52 16.18
CA ILE A 204 -0.90 23.35 15.33
C ILE A 204 -0.60 24.61 16.13
N THR A 205 0.67 24.84 16.44
CA THR A 205 1.10 26.04 17.17
C THR A 205 1.16 27.22 16.19
N GLU A 206 1.11 28.44 16.73
CA GLU A 206 1.33 29.64 15.92
C GLU A 206 2.65 29.59 15.14
N GLU A 207 3.72 29.11 15.77
CA GLU A 207 5.03 28.91 15.14
C GLU A 207 4.93 27.97 13.92
N GLU A 208 4.12 26.91 14.01
CA GLU A 208 3.90 25.97 12.91
C GLU A 208 3.08 26.62 11.78
N ILE A 209 2.09 27.47 12.09
CA ILE A 209 1.34 28.27 11.09
C ILE A 209 2.28 29.23 10.36
N LEU A 210 3.16 29.93 11.09
CA LEU A 210 4.13 30.86 10.50
C LEU A 210 5.16 30.13 9.60
N LEU A 211 5.64 28.97 10.04
CA LEU A 211 6.53 28.11 9.24
C LEU A 211 5.85 27.64 7.94
N MET A 212 4.61 27.15 8.02
CA MET A 212 3.84 26.73 6.85
C MET A 212 3.60 27.90 5.89
N THR A 213 3.23 29.07 6.41
CA THR A 213 2.98 30.28 5.61
C THR A 213 4.23 30.73 4.86
N ARG A 214 5.39 30.69 5.52
CA ARG A 214 6.68 31.02 4.91
C ARG A 214 7.06 30.04 3.81
N ALA A 215 6.89 28.74 4.04
CA ALA A 215 7.14 27.70 3.05
C ALA A 215 6.22 27.84 1.83
N SER A 216 4.94 28.15 2.03
CA SER A 216 3.98 28.42 0.95
C SER A 216 4.33 29.69 0.16
N GLY A 217 4.83 30.74 0.83
CA GLY A 217 5.36 31.94 0.17
C GLY A 217 6.58 31.68 -0.72
N GLU A 218 7.51 30.84 -0.27
CA GLU A 218 8.69 30.45 -1.05
C GLU A 218 8.35 29.55 -2.25
N SER A 219 7.35 28.67 -2.10
CA SER A 219 6.84 27.82 -3.18
C SER A 219 5.99 28.57 -4.21
N GLY A 220 5.63 29.83 -3.95
CA GLY A 220 4.82 30.68 -4.82
C GLY A 220 3.32 30.40 -4.77
N GLU A 221 2.85 29.56 -3.84
CA GLU A 221 1.42 29.30 -3.62
C GLU A 221 0.71 30.45 -2.87
N ILE A 222 1.47 31.25 -2.11
CA ILE A 222 0.99 32.45 -1.41
C ILE A 222 1.85 33.64 -1.84
N GLN A 223 1.25 34.81 -2.07
CA GLN A 223 2.03 36.01 -2.39
C GLN A 223 2.79 36.50 -1.16
N THR A 224 4.00 37.02 -1.35
CA THR A 224 4.86 37.51 -0.25
C THR A 224 4.15 38.54 0.65
N GLU A 225 3.27 39.37 0.07
CA GLU A 225 2.50 40.37 0.82
C GLU A 225 1.40 39.73 1.69
N GLU A 226 0.78 38.63 1.25
CA GLU A 226 -0.21 37.89 2.03
C GLU A 226 0.45 37.17 3.21
N ALA A 227 1.62 36.57 2.98
CA ALA A 227 2.43 35.96 4.04
C ALA A 227 2.85 37.00 5.10
N LYS A 228 3.21 38.21 4.65
CA LYS A 228 3.57 39.33 5.52
C LYS A 228 2.38 39.84 6.33
N MET A 229 1.17 39.88 5.74
CA MET A 229 -0.05 40.21 6.49
C MET A 229 -0.32 39.21 7.62
N ILE A 230 -0.19 37.90 7.35
CA ILE A 230 -0.39 36.86 8.36
C ILE A 230 0.57 37.05 9.53
N TYR A 231 1.85 37.31 9.24
CA TYR A 231 2.85 37.61 10.28
C TYR A 231 2.46 38.83 11.12
N ASN A 232 2.08 39.93 10.47
CA ASN A 232 1.71 41.17 11.17
C ASN A 232 0.46 41.02 12.06
N VAL A 233 -0.47 40.12 11.71
CA VAL A 233 -1.67 39.86 12.53
C VAL A 233 -1.29 39.20 13.85
N PHE A 234 -0.36 38.24 13.83
CA PHE A 234 0.16 37.62 15.05
C PHE A 234 0.99 38.61 15.88
N GLU A 235 1.88 39.37 15.23
CA GLU A 235 2.66 40.43 15.89
C GLU A 235 1.76 41.47 16.56
N LEU A 236 0.68 41.89 15.90
CA LEU A 236 -0.29 42.84 16.46
C LEU A 236 -1.02 42.28 17.70
N ASN A 237 -1.34 40.99 17.71
CA ASN A 237 -1.99 40.35 18.87
C ASN A 237 -1.08 40.36 20.11
N ASP A 238 0.24 40.26 19.90
CA ASP A 238 1.23 40.27 20.96
C ASP A 238 1.74 41.68 21.30
N THR A 239 1.46 42.67 20.44
CA THR A 239 1.85 44.07 20.65
C THR A 239 1.02 44.71 21.75
N GLU A 240 1.65 45.17 22.83
CA GLU A 240 0.94 45.92 23.87
C GLU A 240 0.58 47.35 23.42
N VAL A 241 -0.51 47.90 23.95
CA VAL A 241 -0.93 49.29 23.68
C VAL A 241 0.18 50.29 24.04
N SER A 242 0.99 49.97 25.06
CA SER A 242 2.15 50.75 25.49
C SER A 242 3.23 50.89 24.41
N GLU A 243 3.34 49.92 23.51
CA GLU A 243 4.36 49.86 22.45
C GLU A 243 3.99 50.70 21.23
N ILE A 244 2.69 50.93 21.00
CA ILE A 244 2.16 51.67 19.83
C ILE A 244 1.53 53.01 20.19
N MET A 245 1.32 53.32 21.47
CA MET A 245 0.76 54.61 21.88
C MET A 245 1.75 55.76 21.64
N THR A 246 1.23 56.92 21.24
CA THR A 246 2.02 58.15 21.20
C THR A 246 2.35 58.57 22.65
N PRO A 247 3.65 58.71 23.03
CA PRO A 247 4.02 59.15 24.36
C PRO A 247 3.40 60.49 24.71
N SER A 248 3.01 60.70 25.98
CA SER A 248 2.35 61.94 26.43
C SER A 248 3.16 63.21 26.17
N THR A 249 4.48 63.08 26.07
CA THR A 249 5.41 64.18 25.72
C THR A 249 5.36 64.59 24.24
N ALA A 250 4.81 63.73 23.37
CA ALA A 250 4.65 63.94 21.93
C ALA A 250 3.18 64.17 21.52
N MET A 251 2.25 64.24 22.50
CA MET A 251 0.85 64.54 22.23
C MET A 251 0.66 66.03 21.91
N ILE A 252 0.00 66.32 20.77
CA ILE A 252 -0.48 67.66 20.43
C ILE A 252 -1.95 67.74 20.86
N SER A 253 -2.21 68.38 22.01
CA SER A 253 -3.58 68.63 22.51
C SER A 253 -3.93 70.12 22.40
N LEU A 254 -5.20 70.41 22.08
CA LEU A 254 -5.78 71.76 21.98
C LEU A 254 -6.31 72.26 23.33
#